data_AF-X1AVV0-F1
#
_entry.id   AF-X1AVV0-F1
#
_cell.length_a   1.000
_cell.length_b   1.000
_cell.length_c   1.000
_cell.angle_alpha   90.00
_cell.angle_beta   90.00
_cell.angle_gamma   90.00
#
_symmetry.space_group_name_H-M   'P 1'
#
loop_
_entity.id
_entity.type
_entity.pdbx_description
1 polymer ?
#
loop_
_entity_poly.entity_id
_entity_poly.type
_entity_poly.pdbx_seq_one_letter_code
_entity_poly.pdbx_strand_id
1 'polypeptide(L)'
;MKILLIHSKDVEVTKNKVATSNPQDFPEDLIKMEGLILVAYVTVEDQDTYDTDLISKQGAQVIEDAIIQITNFPEKIRYKNEEIREYKK
;
A
#
# COMPACT_ATOMS: atom_id res chain seq x y z
N MET A 1 12.45 5.28 7.03
CA MET A 1 11.66 4.44 6.11
C MET A 1 10.68 5.34 5.38
N LYS A 2 10.59 5.20 4.06
CA LYS A 2 9.59 5.89 3.23
C LYS A 2 8.67 4.88 2.57
N ILE A 3 7.36 5.15 2.62
CA ILE A 3 6.33 4.29 2.03
C ILE A 3 5.50 5.13 1.05
N LEU A 4 5.32 4.62 -0.17
CA LEU A 4 4.35 5.11 -1.15
C LEU A 4 3.27 4.05 -1.35
N LEU A 5 2.02 4.42 -1.12
CA LEU A 5 0.86 3.55 -1.26
C LEU A 5 0.07 3.93 -2.52
N ILE A 6 -0.15 2.97 -3.42
CA ILE A 6 -0.94 3.16 -4.63
C ILE A 6 -2.07 2.13 -4.67
N HIS A 7 -3.31 2.61 -4.53
CA HIS A 7 -4.51 1.79 -4.73
C HIS A 7 -4.79 1.67 -6.23
N SER A 8 -4.54 0.49 -6.78
CA SER A 8 -4.56 0.22 -8.22
C SER A 8 -5.61 -0.83 -8.56
N LYS A 9 -6.07 -0.80 -9.82
CA LYS A 9 -6.81 -1.90 -10.42
C LYS A 9 -5.83 -2.72 -11.24
N ASP A 10 -5.61 -3.96 -10.80
CA ASP A 10 -4.63 -4.90 -11.35
C ASP A 10 -3.17 -4.44 -11.17
N VAL A 11 -2.24 -5.38 -11.07
CA VAL A 11 -0.80 -5.12 -10.89
C VAL A 11 0.01 -6.16 -11.66
N GLU A 12 1.03 -5.68 -12.38
CA GLU A 12 2.01 -6.51 -13.08
C GLU A 12 3.42 -6.05 -12.71
N VAL A 13 4.28 -7.00 -12.29
CA VAL A 13 5.69 -6.75 -11.99
C VAL A 13 6.54 -7.75 -12.74
N THR A 14 7.46 -7.24 -13.56
CA THR A 14 8.39 -8.06 -14.34
C THR A 14 9.80 -7.92 -13.78
N LYS A 15 10.44 -9.05 -13.49
CA LYS A 15 11.84 -9.12 -13.08
C LYS A 15 12.73 -8.75 -14.26
N ASN A 16 13.62 -7.79 -14.02
CA ASN A 16 14.56 -7.29 -15.02
C ASN A 16 15.98 -7.72 -14.65
N LYS A 17 16.97 -6.90 -15.00
CA LYS A 17 18.37 -7.11 -14.63
C LYS A 17 18.56 -7.06 -13.11
N VAL A 18 19.55 -7.81 -12.63
CA VAL A 18 19.96 -7.83 -11.23
C VAL A 18 20.45 -6.44 -10.81
N ALA A 19 19.96 -5.95 -9.67
CA ALA A 19 20.28 -4.62 -9.15
C ALA A 19 21.43 -4.61 -8.13
N THR A 20 21.69 -5.73 -7.44
CA THR A 20 22.69 -5.85 -6.37
C THR A 20 23.60 -7.06 -6.60
N SER A 21 24.77 -7.09 -5.95
CA SER A 21 25.73 -8.21 -6.10
C SER A 21 25.19 -9.54 -5.56
N ASN A 22 24.40 -9.51 -4.48
CA ASN A 22 23.77 -10.66 -3.85
C ASN A 22 22.26 -10.41 -3.72
N PRO A 23 21.47 -10.53 -4.79
CA PRO A 23 20.02 -10.37 -4.73
C PRO A 23 19.38 -11.53 -3.98
N GLN A 24 18.18 -11.31 -3.43
CA GLN A 24 17.36 -12.41 -2.94
C GLN A 24 16.88 -13.27 -4.12
N ASP A 25 16.97 -14.59 -3.98
CA ASP A 25 16.42 -15.50 -4.97
C ASP A 25 14.89 -15.45 -4.94
N PHE A 26 14.32 -15.17 -6.11
CA PHE A 26 12.88 -15.19 -6.34
C PHE A 26 12.61 -16.02 -7.61
N PRO A 27 11.81 -17.11 -7.51
CA PRO A 27 11.71 -18.13 -8.56
C PRO A 27 10.92 -17.67 -9.80
N GLU A 28 10.08 -16.65 -9.66
CA GLU A 28 9.20 -16.17 -10.72
C GLU A 28 9.76 -14.90 -11.37
N ASP A 29 9.67 -14.81 -12.70
CA ASP A 29 10.07 -13.60 -13.43
C ASP A 29 8.92 -12.61 -13.62
N LEU A 30 7.70 -13.01 -13.28
CA LEU A 30 6.48 -12.23 -13.49
C LEU A 30 5.50 -12.45 -12.33
N ILE A 31 5.11 -11.36 -11.68
CA ILE A 31 4.03 -11.35 -10.69
C ILE A 31 2.84 -10.63 -11.33
N LYS A 32 1.69 -11.29 -11.39
CA LYS A 32 0.42 -10.72 -11.85
C LYS A 32 -0.64 -10.91 -10.78
N MET A 33 -1.34 -9.82 -10.48
CA MET A 33 -2.46 -9.81 -9.55
C MET A 33 -3.61 -9.04 -10.17
N GLU A 34 -4.81 -9.62 -10.14
CA GLU A 34 -6.03 -9.00 -10.65
C GLU A 34 -6.95 -8.56 -9.49
N GLY A 35 -7.67 -7.48 -9.67
CA GLY A 35 -8.59 -6.91 -8.68
C GLY A 35 -8.16 -5.55 -8.12
N LEU A 36 -8.79 -5.14 -7.02
CA LEU A 36 -8.42 -3.93 -6.29
C LEU A 36 -7.26 -4.24 -5.34
N ILE A 37 -6.10 -3.66 -5.62
CA ILE A 37 -4.84 -4.00 -4.95
C ILE A 37 -4.21 -2.73 -4.39
N LEU A 38 -3.79 -2.76 -3.14
CA LEU A 38 -2.97 -1.71 -2.54
C LEU A 38 -1.49 -2.08 -2.68
N VAL A 39 -0.77 -1.40 -3.55
CA VAL A 39 0.68 -1.60 -3.72
C VAL A 39 1.42 -0.71 -2.74
N ALA A 40 2.28 -1.31 -1.91
CA ALA A 40 3.17 -0.60 -1.01
C ALA A 40 4.61 -0.63 -1.52
N TYR A 41 5.10 0.51 -2.01
CA TYR A 41 6.50 0.70 -2.34
C TYR A 41 7.24 1.15 -1.07
N VAL A 42 8.12 0.30 -0.56
CA VAL A 42 8.85 0.54 0.69
C VAL A 42 10.32 0.80 0.39
N THR A 43 10.85 1.92 0.86
CA THR A 43 12.28 2.24 0.88
C THR A 43 12.76 2.25 2.32
N VAL A 44 13.70 1.36 2.63
CA VAL A 44 14.39 1.31 3.92
C VAL A 44 15.57 2.28 3.87
N GLU A 45 15.73 3.09 4.90
CA GLU A 45 16.78 4.11 5.06
C GLU A 45 17.76 3.68 6.16
N ASP A 46 18.99 4.21 6.14
CA ASP A 46 20.03 3.84 7.12
C ASP A 46 19.59 4.03 8.57
N GLN A 47 18.78 5.06 8.84
CA GLN A 47 18.24 5.36 10.17
C GLN A 47 17.27 4.29 10.68
N ASP A 48 16.70 3.45 9.81
CA ASP A 48 15.75 2.41 10.23
C ASP A 48 16.43 1.22 10.88
N THR A 49 17.74 1.05 10.64
CA THR A 49 18.53 -0.07 11.18
C THR A 49 18.79 0.03 12.69
N TYR A 50 18.51 1.18 13.30
CA TYR A 50 18.69 1.38 14.74
C TYR A 50 17.68 0.58 15.57
N ASP A 51 16.44 0.42 15.10
CA ASP A 51 15.40 -0.39 15.74
C ASP A 51 14.43 -0.96 14.69
N THR A 52 14.84 -2.06 14.06
CA THR A 52 14.08 -2.69 12.97
C THR A 52 12.70 -3.19 13.40
N ASP A 53 12.56 -3.61 14.66
CA ASP A 53 11.31 -4.15 15.19
C ASP A 53 10.28 -3.05 15.41
N LEU A 54 10.70 -1.89 15.94
CA LEU A 54 9.83 -0.74 16.10
C LEU A 54 9.40 -0.18 14.73
N ILE A 55 10.36 0.01 13.82
CA ILE A 55 10.08 0.62 12.52
C ILE A 55 9.21 -0.29 11.64
N SER A 56 9.44 -1.60 11.65
CA SER A 56 8.59 -2.55 10.91
C SER A 56 7.14 -2.55 11.42
N LYS A 57 6.92 -2.49 12.74
CA LYS A 57 5.57 -2.36 13.33
C LYS A 57 4.90 -1.06 12.93
N GLN A 58 5.62 0.06 12.96
CA GLN A 58 5.08 1.36 12.53
C GLN A 58 4.72 1.35 11.03
N GLY A 59 5.56 0.75 10.18
CA GLY A 59 5.26 0.60 8.75
C GLY A 59 4.02 -0.24 8.49
N ALA A 60 3.88 -1.36 9.19
CA ALA A 60 2.70 -2.21 9.10
C ALA A 60 1.43 -1.45 9.51
N GLN A 61 1.48 -0.67 10.60
CA GLN A 61 0.35 0.13 11.06
C GLN A 61 -0.09 1.17 10.01
N VAL A 62 0.85 1.85 9.35
CA VAL A 62 0.52 2.82 8.30
C VAL A 62 -0.23 2.16 7.13
N ILE A 63 0.18 0.94 6.75
CA ILE A 63 -0.49 0.19 5.68
C ILE A 63 -1.89 -0.25 6.12
N GLU A 64 -2.04 -0.74 7.36
CA GLU A 64 -3.34 -1.15 7.91
C GLU A 64 -4.32 0.01 8.00
N ASP A 65 -3.87 1.17 8.50
CA ASP A 65 -4.68 2.38 8.58
C ASP A 65 -5.16 2.83 7.19
N ALA A 66 -4.31 2.72 6.17
CA ALA A 66 -4.68 3.03 4.79
C ALA A 66 -5.76 2.07 4.25
N ILE A 67 -5.64 0.76 4.53
CA ILE A 67 -6.66 -0.24 4.17
C ILE A 67 -8.01 0.10 4.80
N ILE A 68 -8.02 0.43 6.09
CA ILE A 68 -9.23 0.82 6.82
C ILE A 68 -9.85 2.09 6.21
N GLN A 69 -9.03 3.08 5.87
CA GLN A 69 -9.50 4.32 5.25
C GLN A 69 -10.13 4.09 3.88
N ILE A 70 -9.48 3.30 3.01
CA ILE A 70 -9.98 2.95 1.68
C ILE A 70 -11.30 2.19 1.80
N THR A 71 -11.37 1.21 2.70
CA THR A 71 -12.55 0.37 2.89
C THR A 71 -13.75 1.16 3.40
N ASN A 72 -13.53 2.12 4.28
CA ASN A 72 -14.59 2.95 4.86
C ASN A 72 -14.94 4.19 4.01
N PHE A 73 -14.18 4.48 2.95
CA PHE A 73 -14.41 5.65 2.12
C PHE A 73 -15.80 5.68 1.45
N PRO A 74 -16.29 4.58 0.84
CA PRO A 74 -17.61 4.57 0.20
C PRO A 74 -18.76 4.91 1.17
N GLU A 75 -18.69 4.39 2.40
CA GLU A 75 -19.68 4.64 3.45
C GLU A 75 -19.71 6.12 3.86
N LYS A 76 -18.53 6.74 4.02
CA LYS A 76 -18.43 8.18 4.28
C LYS A 76 -19.04 9.03 3.17
N ILE A 77 -18.89 8.62 1.91
CA ILE A 77 -19.52 9.30 0.78
C ILE A 77 -21.04 9.12 0.80
N ARG A 78 -21.54 7.92 1.13
CA ARG A 78 -22.99 7.66 1.25
C ARG A 78 -23.63 8.57 2.30
N TYR A 79 -23.07 8.62 3.50
CA TYR A 79 -23.57 9.47 4.60
C TYR A 79 -23.61 10.96 4.20
N LYS A 80 -22.53 11.47 3.61
CA LYS A 80 -22.48 12.87 3.14
C LYS A 80 -23.50 13.17 2.05
N ASN A 81 -23.75 12.21 1.15
CA ASN A 81 -24.74 12.37 0.10
C ASN A 81 -26.18 12.39 0.64
N GLU A 82 -26.46 11.62 1.70
CA GLU A 82 -27.75 11.63 2.39
C GLU A 82 -27.98 12.98 3.09
N GLU A 83 -27.00 13.48 3.83
CA GLU A 83 -27.04 14.80 4.48
C GLU A 83 -27.37 15.92 3.48
N ILE A 84 -26.68 15.94 2.32
CA ILE A 84 -26.94 16.95 1.26
C ILE A 84 -28.38 16.86 0.72
N ARG A 85 -28.97 15.65 0.64
CA ARG A 85 -30.36 15.47 0.18
C ARG A 85 -31.37 16.04 1.17
N GLU A 86 -31.08 15.98 2.47
CA GLU A 86 -31.95 16.53 3.50
C GLU A 86 -32.03 18.06 3.44
N TYR A 87 -30.90 18.73 3.17
CA TYR A 87 -30.83 20.20 3.06
C TYR A 87 -31.28 20.79 1.71
N LYS A 88 -31.51 19.94 0.69
CA LYS A 88 -32.01 20.37 -0.64
C LYS A 88 -33.54 20.29 -0.80
N LYS A 89 -34.29 19.99 0.27
CA LYS A 89 -35.74 20.15 0.31
C LYS A 89 -36.14 21.60 0.55
#